data_AF-A0A7S1IW10-F1
#
_entry.id   AF-A0A7S1IW10-F1
#
_cell.length_a   1.000
_cell.length_b   1.000
_cell.length_c   1.000
_cell.angle_alpha   90.00
_cell.angle_beta   90.00
_cell.angle_gamma   90.00
#
_symmetry.space_group_name_H-M   'P 1'
#
loop_
_entity.id
_entity.type
_entity.pdbx_description
1 polymer ?
#
loop_
_entity_poly.entity_id
_entity_poly.type
_entity_poly.pdbx_seq_one_letter_code
_entity_poly.pdbx_strand_id
1 'polypeptide(L)'
;LLFAYAECHIHLGILICAKYVMATSNPTQQLEQGLCQKFGWVSDYSLTKDEGWIVIVSCGHHGVFKFASHDYSPDSIKGRKIGRGAAAAVAVPGLQPIAALEAARQVIDAEQLYQSTFNGKVVQATSEQWVSFWSWRATQGLVAAVAIDCEGFPPQDLGLTPMLIQVATDEMILMELPGPQRQLSPDMQKLLSDNSIVKVFCDGTKSDRRALGLPTDLSPTVQCIEALADQTFGVSK
;
A
#
# COMPACT_ATOMS: atom_id res chain seq x y z
N LEU A 1 -16.78 11.92 -22.81
CA LEU A 1 -16.32 10.74 -23.58
C LEU A 1 -14.88 10.37 -23.17
N LEU A 2 -14.61 10.26 -21.85
CA LEU A 2 -13.30 9.90 -21.28
C LEU A 2 -13.41 9.74 -19.75
N PHE A 3 -14.37 8.95 -19.26
CA PHE A 3 -14.45 8.55 -17.84
C PHE A 3 -15.07 7.16 -17.73
N ALA A 4 -14.46 6.21 -18.45
CA ALA A 4 -14.79 4.78 -18.39
C ALA A 4 -13.51 3.92 -18.38
N TYR A 5 -12.41 4.43 -17.81
CA TYR A 5 -11.09 3.78 -17.94
C TYR A 5 -10.34 3.52 -16.62
N ALA A 6 -10.94 3.78 -15.45
CA ALA A 6 -10.26 3.53 -14.16
C ALA A 6 -10.77 2.29 -13.40
N GLU A 7 -11.99 1.80 -13.67
CA GLU A 7 -12.56 0.63 -12.96
C GLU A 7 -12.29 -0.73 -13.64
N CYS A 8 -11.52 -0.78 -14.74
CA CYS A 8 -11.37 -2.02 -15.52
C CYS A 8 -10.03 -2.75 -15.34
N HIS A 9 -9.07 -2.24 -14.55
CA HIS A 9 -7.73 -2.84 -14.48
C HIS A 9 -7.41 -3.67 -13.22
N ILE A 10 -8.21 -3.58 -12.15
CA ILE A 10 -7.98 -4.41 -10.95
C ILE A 10 -8.72 -5.75 -11.07
N HIS A 11 -9.88 -5.81 -11.72
CA HIS A 11 -10.64 -7.06 -11.86
C HIS A 11 -10.27 -7.93 -13.08
N LEU A 12 -9.67 -7.36 -14.15
CA LEU A 12 -9.28 -8.16 -15.32
C LEU A 12 -7.92 -8.86 -15.17
N GLY A 13 -7.06 -8.39 -14.26
CA GLY A 13 -5.77 -9.05 -13.96
C GLY A 13 -5.91 -10.32 -13.11
N ILE A 14 -6.97 -10.43 -12.32
CA ILE A 14 -7.20 -11.56 -11.39
C ILE A 14 -7.93 -12.72 -12.08
N LEU A 15 -8.75 -12.46 -13.11
CA LEU A 15 -9.52 -13.52 -13.78
C LEU A 15 -8.77 -14.30 -14.88
N ILE A 16 -7.58 -13.87 -15.31
CA ILE A 16 -6.77 -14.63 -16.30
C ILE A 16 -5.86 -15.69 -15.65
N CYS A 17 -5.60 -15.61 -14.34
CA CYS A 17 -4.72 -16.59 -13.67
C CYS A 17 -5.42 -17.90 -13.25
N ALA A 18 -6.73 -18.04 -13.41
CA ALA A 18 -7.49 -19.20 -12.92
C ALA A 18 -7.56 -20.40 -13.91
N LYS A 19 -6.81 -20.38 -15.03
CA LYS A 19 -6.84 -21.49 -16.02
C LYS A 19 -5.47 -22.04 -16.45
N TYR A 20 -4.45 -21.91 -15.60
CA TYR A 20 -3.16 -22.57 -15.83
C TYR A 20 -2.65 -23.26 -14.57
N VAL A 21 -3.38 -24.27 -14.11
CA VAL A 21 -2.80 -25.29 -13.24
C VAL A 21 -3.03 -26.63 -13.90
N MET A 22 -1.91 -27.33 -14.10
CA MET A 22 -1.72 -28.78 -14.30
C MET A 22 -0.77 -29.07 -15.48
N ALA A 23 0.48 -28.61 -15.38
CA ALA A 23 1.65 -29.28 -15.98
C ALA A 23 2.95 -28.63 -15.47
N THR A 24 3.59 -29.26 -14.48
CA THR A 24 5.01 -29.11 -14.10
C THR A 24 5.57 -27.68 -14.07
N SER A 25 5.06 -26.79 -13.21
CA SER A 25 5.68 -25.49 -12.99
C SER A 25 6.96 -25.67 -12.16
N ASN A 26 8.03 -24.99 -12.57
CA ASN A 26 9.29 -25.04 -11.82
C ASN A 26 9.08 -24.46 -10.40
N PRO A 27 9.88 -24.86 -9.38
CA PRO A 27 9.65 -24.43 -8.00
C PRO A 27 9.61 -22.91 -7.82
N THR A 28 10.41 -22.17 -8.59
CA THR A 28 10.41 -20.71 -8.59
C THR A 28 9.07 -20.13 -9.02
N GLN A 29 8.43 -20.68 -10.06
CA GLN A 29 7.08 -20.29 -10.48
C GLN A 29 6.03 -20.65 -9.44
N GLN A 30 6.13 -21.81 -8.80
CA GLN A 30 5.22 -22.20 -7.72
C GLN A 30 5.29 -21.20 -6.56
N LEU A 31 6.50 -20.76 -6.20
CA LEU A 31 6.67 -19.76 -5.16
C LEU A 31 6.18 -18.38 -5.62
N GLU A 32 6.73 -17.85 -6.71
CA GLU A 32 6.49 -16.46 -7.13
C GLU A 32 5.07 -16.22 -7.62
N GLN A 33 4.54 -17.10 -8.47
CA GLN A 33 3.21 -16.93 -9.06
C GLN A 33 2.14 -17.67 -8.25
N GLY A 34 2.48 -18.85 -7.73
CA GLY A 34 1.52 -19.68 -7.00
C GLY A 34 1.21 -19.20 -5.57
N LEU A 35 2.20 -18.63 -4.89
CA LEU A 35 2.07 -18.14 -3.52
C LEU A 35 2.22 -16.62 -3.44
N CYS A 36 3.38 -16.08 -3.83
CA CYS A 36 3.70 -14.67 -3.60
C CYS A 36 2.72 -13.74 -4.30
N GLN A 37 2.51 -13.92 -5.60
CA GLN A 37 1.55 -13.12 -6.34
C GLN A 37 0.11 -13.33 -5.84
N LYS A 38 -0.25 -14.56 -5.47
CA LYS A 38 -1.61 -14.89 -5.01
C LYS A 38 -1.97 -14.20 -3.70
N PHE A 39 -1.03 -14.11 -2.77
CA PHE A 39 -1.25 -13.60 -1.41
C PHE A 39 -0.61 -12.22 -1.16
N GLY A 40 -0.06 -11.58 -2.19
CA GLY A 40 0.63 -10.29 -2.05
C GLY A 40 1.93 -10.36 -1.25
N TRP A 41 2.57 -11.52 -1.19
CA TRP A 41 3.87 -11.69 -0.51
C TRP A 41 5.03 -11.32 -1.42
N VAL A 42 6.19 -11.06 -0.82
CA VAL A 42 7.41 -10.70 -1.54
C VAL A 42 8.50 -11.73 -1.26
N SER A 43 9.20 -12.19 -2.30
CA SER A 43 10.34 -13.10 -2.17
C SER A 43 11.62 -12.43 -2.66
N ASP A 44 12.71 -12.57 -1.90
CA ASP A 44 14.05 -12.13 -2.28
C ASP A 44 15.05 -13.29 -2.21
N TYR A 45 15.92 -13.40 -3.22
CA TYR A 45 16.86 -14.51 -3.35
C TYR A 45 18.29 -14.00 -3.27
N SER A 46 19.12 -14.70 -2.51
CA SER A 46 20.55 -14.40 -2.44
C SER A 46 21.38 -15.67 -2.27
N LEU A 47 22.64 -15.60 -2.69
CA LEU A 47 23.64 -16.64 -2.44
C LEU A 47 24.47 -16.24 -1.23
N THR A 48 24.49 -17.10 -0.21
CA THR A 48 25.30 -16.93 1.00
C THR A 48 26.43 -17.94 1.05
N LYS A 49 27.51 -17.60 1.78
CA LYS A 49 28.67 -18.49 1.92
C LYS A 49 28.36 -19.72 2.78
N ASP A 50 27.52 -19.55 3.80
CA ASP A 50 27.31 -20.58 4.82
C ASP A 50 26.08 -21.45 4.50
N GLU A 51 25.03 -20.89 3.90
CA GLU A 51 23.74 -21.57 3.71
C GLU A 51 23.41 -21.83 2.24
N GLY A 52 24.30 -21.43 1.33
CA GLY A 52 24.08 -21.51 -0.12
C GLY A 52 23.01 -20.54 -0.58
N TRP A 53 22.26 -20.91 -1.62
CA TRP A 53 21.11 -20.17 -2.10
C TRP A 53 20.01 -20.17 -1.05
N ILE A 54 19.60 -18.97 -0.67
CA ILE A 54 18.49 -18.72 0.25
C ILE A 54 17.38 -17.96 -0.46
N VAL A 55 16.16 -18.12 0.05
CA VAL A 55 15.03 -17.24 -0.26
C VAL A 55 14.42 -16.73 1.03
N ILE A 56 14.20 -15.42 1.10
CA ILE A 56 13.50 -14.75 2.19
C ILE A 56 12.13 -14.36 1.65
N VAL A 57 11.06 -14.77 2.33
CA VAL A 57 9.68 -14.48 1.94
C VAL A 57 9.00 -13.67 3.04
N SER A 58 8.53 -12.48 2.68
CA SER A 58 7.74 -11.60 3.55
C SER A 58 6.26 -11.88 3.34
N CYS A 59 5.61 -12.47 4.34
CA CYS A 59 4.22 -12.92 4.31
C CYS A 59 3.27 -11.94 5.00
N GLY A 60 3.54 -10.63 4.88
CA GLY A 60 2.76 -9.59 5.54
C GLY A 60 2.74 -9.78 7.06
N HIS A 61 1.54 -9.87 7.65
CA HIS A 61 1.34 -10.02 9.09
C HIS A 61 1.84 -11.35 9.68
N HIS A 62 2.12 -12.37 8.86
CA HIS A 62 2.70 -13.62 9.35
C HIS A 62 4.22 -13.52 9.56
N GLY A 63 4.83 -12.39 9.20
CA GLY A 63 6.25 -12.13 9.38
C GLY A 63 7.11 -12.56 8.18
N VAL A 64 8.40 -12.72 8.44
CA VAL A 64 9.42 -13.00 7.43
C VAL A 64 10.02 -14.39 7.64
N PHE A 65 10.01 -15.20 6.59
CA PHE A 65 10.48 -16.58 6.61
C PHE A 65 11.71 -16.73 5.72
N LYS A 66 12.75 -17.40 6.24
CA LYS A 66 13.99 -17.67 5.51
C LYS A 66 14.12 -19.17 5.25
N PHE A 67 14.39 -19.52 4.00
CA PHE A 67 14.60 -20.91 3.58
C PHE A 67 15.94 -21.04 2.88
N ALA A 68 16.79 -21.93 3.39
CA ALA A 68 18.08 -22.26 2.81
C ALA A 68 18.00 -23.58 2.05
N SER A 69 18.59 -23.61 0.85
CA SER A 69 18.66 -24.84 0.05
C SER A 69 19.92 -25.64 0.23
N HIS A 70 20.98 -25.04 0.78
CA HIS A 70 22.34 -25.57 0.76
C HIS A 70 22.86 -25.90 -0.66
N ASP A 71 22.26 -25.31 -1.69
CA ASP A 71 22.79 -25.31 -3.05
C ASP A 71 23.81 -24.18 -3.18
N TYR A 72 25.02 -24.49 -3.66
CA TYR A 72 26.10 -23.51 -3.81
C TYR A 72 26.42 -23.23 -5.29
N SER A 73 25.43 -23.40 -6.18
CA SER A 73 25.60 -23.09 -7.59
C SER A 73 26.14 -21.67 -7.76
N PRO A 74 27.18 -21.46 -8.58
CA PRO A 74 27.86 -20.17 -8.66
C PRO A 74 26.92 -19.08 -9.18
N ASP A 75 27.17 -17.84 -8.78
CA ASP A 75 26.37 -16.68 -9.16
C ASP A 75 26.55 -16.28 -10.64
N SER A 76 26.09 -17.17 -11.52
CA SER A 76 26.07 -17.06 -12.97
C SER A 76 24.62 -17.16 -13.46
N ILE A 77 24.31 -16.77 -14.70
CA ILE A 77 22.94 -16.85 -15.23
C ILE A 77 22.31 -18.25 -15.04
N LYS A 78 23.08 -19.30 -15.35
CA LYS A 78 22.62 -20.69 -15.20
C LYS A 78 22.58 -21.11 -13.73
N GLY A 79 23.58 -20.74 -12.93
CA GLY A 79 23.63 -21.08 -11.51
C GLY A 79 22.56 -20.39 -10.68
N ARG A 80 22.22 -19.12 -10.97
CA ARG A 80 21.08 -18.40 -10.39
C ARG A 80 19.77 -19.14 -10.62
N LYS A 81 19.54 -19.63 -11.83
CA LYS A 81 18.32 -20.39 -12.16
C LYS A 81 18.22 -21.68 -11.34
N ILE A 82 19.32 -22.42 -11.21
CA ILE A 82 19.39 -23.66 -10.43
C ILE A 82 19.20 -23.36 -8.93
N GLY A 83 20.00 -22.43 -8.41
CA GLY A 83 20.00 -22.03 -7.00
C GLY A 83 18.67 -21.46 -6.52
N ARG A 84 18.06 -20.54 -7.27
CA ARG A 84 16.71 -20.03 -6.98
C ARG A 84 15.67 -21.14 -7.03
N GLY A 85 15.80 -22.08 -7.97
CA GLY A 85 14.94 -23.26 -8.04
C GLY A 85 15.06 -24.13 -6.80
N ALA A 86 16.27 -24.36 -6.31
CA ALA A 86 16.54 -25.13 -5.10
C ALA A 86 15.99 -24.44 -3.84
N ALA A 87 16.23 -23.14 -3.66
CA ALA A 87 15.69 -22.36 -2.54
C ALA A 87 14.16 -22.32 -2.56
N ALA A 88 13.54 -22.12 -3.73
CA ALA A 88 12.10 -22.15 -3.87
C ALA A 88 11.50 -23.54 -3.59
N ALA A 89 12.18 -24.62 -3.95
CA ALA A 89 11.74 -25.98 -3.65
C ALA A 89 11.65 -26.28 -2.14
N VAL A 90 12.46 -25.62 -1.31
CA VAL A 90 12.39 -25.69 0.15
C VAL A 90 11.30 -24.76 0.69
N ALA A 91 11.19 -23.55 0.15
CA ALA A 91 10.23 -22.55 0.63
C ALA A 91 8.77 -22.92 0.36
N VAL A 92 8.45 -23.47 -0.81
CA VAL A 92 7.07 -23.82 -1.19
C VAL A 92 6.38 -24.72 -0.14
N PRO A 93 6.94 -25.88 0.26
CA PRO A 93 6.33 -26.70 1.30
C PRO A 93 6.37 -26.02 2.67
N GLY A 94 7.43 -25.26 2.99
CA GLY A 94 7.56 -24.53 4.25
C GLY A 94 6.47 -23.46 4.46
N LEU A 95 5.96 -22.88 3.37
CA LEU A 95 4.94 -21.84 3.39
C LEU A 95 3.50 -22.38 3.25
N GLN A 96 3.31 -23.67 2.96
CA GLN A 96 1.96 -24.25 2.81
C GLN A 96 1.06 -24.04 4.04
N PRO A 97 1.54 -24.20 5.29
CA PRO A 97 0.69 -23.94 6.46
C PRO A 97 0.20 -22.49 6.52
N ILE A 98 1.08 -21.53 6.21
CA ILE A 98 0.74 -20.09 6.19
C ILE A 98 -0.23 -19.80 5.05
N ALA A 99 -0.01 -20.38 3.87
CA ALA A 99 -0.89 -20.22 2.72
C ALA A 99 -2.29 -20.81 2.97
N ALA A 100 -2.39 -21.92 3.71
CA ALA A 100 -3.66 -22.51 4.10
C ALA A 100 -4.43 -21.63 5.08
N LEU A 101 -3.73 -21.01 6.05
CA LEU A 101 -4.33 -20.04 6.96
C LEU A 101 -4.84 -18.81 6.21
N GLU A 102 -4.04 -18.27 5.28
CA GLU A 102 -4.41 -17.09 4.49
C GLU A 102 -5.60 -17.40 3.57
N ALA A 103 -5.63 -18.58 2.94
CA ALA A 103 -6.73 -19.01 2.09
C ALA A 103 -8.03 -19.28 2.87
N ALA A 104 -7.93 -19.65 4.14
CA ALA A 104 -9.09 -19.83 5.02
C ALA A 104 -9.62 -18.51 5.59
N ARG A 105 -8.86 -17.40 5.45
CA ARG A 105 -9.29 -16.09 5.92
C ARG A 105 -10.50 -15.65 5.10
N GLN A 106 -11.61 -15.39 5.78
CA GLN A 106 -12.77 -14.79 5.14
C GLN A 106 -12.35 -13.40 4.62
N VAL A 107 -12.47 -13.20 3.31
CA VAL A 107 -12.34 -11.86 2.72
C VAL A 107 -13.56 -11.08 3.20
N ILE A 108 -13.37 -10.31 4.27
CA ILE A 108 -14.35 -9.33 4.70
C ILE A 108 -14.02 -8.08 3.90
N ASP A 109 -14.94 -7.67 3.04
CA ASP A 109 -14.78 -6.43 2.30
C ASP A 109 -14.81 -5.25 3.30
N ALA A 110 -14.12 -4.15 2.98
CA ALA A 110 -14.10 -2.98 3.86
C ALA A 110 -15.53 -2.50 4.16
N GLU A 111 -16.42 -2.57 3.16
CA GLU A 111 -17.84 -2.27 3.30
C GLU A 111 -18.56 -3.21 4.28
N GLN A 112 -18.18 -4.49 4.33
CA GLN A 112 -18.74 -5.47 5.26
C GLN A 112 -18.21 -5.29 6.69
N LEU A 113 -16.95 -4.88 6.82
CA LEU A 113 -16.30 -4.65 8.11
C LEU A 113 -16.81 -3.38 8.78
N TYR A 114 -16.92 -2.29 8.01
CA TYR A 114 -17.27 -0.98 8.53
C TYR A 114 -18.77 -0.65 8.38
N GLN A 115 -19.54 -1.48 7.67
CA GLN A 115 -20.98 -1.28 7.39
C GLN A 115 -21.28 0.11 6.82
N SER A 116 -20.29 0.74 6.19
CA SER A 116 -20.36 2.11 5.69
C SER A 116 -19.93 2.12 4.24
N THR A 117 -20.88 2.31 3.33
CA THR A 117 -20.54 2.81 2.00
C THR A 117 -20.21 4.29 2.14
N PHE A 118 -19.05 4.72 1.65
CA PHE A 118 -18.77 6.14 1.55
C PHE A 118 -19.78 6.75 0.56
N ASN A 119 -20.77 7.46 1.08
CA ASN A 119 -21.81 8.14 0.30
C ASN A 119 -21.50 9.62 0.10
N GLY A 120 -20.26 10.02 0.39
CA GLY A 120 -19.81 11.39 0.26
C GLY A 120 -19.55 11.80 -1.19
N LYS A 121 -19.36 13.10 -1.40
CA LYS A 121 -19.15 13.66 -2.74
C LYS A 121 -17.68 13.78 -3.08
N VAL A 122 -17.29 13.46 -4.31
CA VAL A 122 -15.96 13.78 -4.83
C VAL A 122 -16.04 15.13 -5.53
N VAL A 123 -15.29 16.12 -5.05
CA VAL A 123 -15.37 17.51 -5.51
C VAL A 123 -13.99 18.10 -5.74
N GLN A 124 -13.88 19.02 -6.71
CA GLN A 124 -12.66 19.80 -6.89
C GLN A 124 -12.56 20.89 -5.79
N ALA A 125 -11.34 21.12 -5.30
CA ALA A 125 -11.02 22.16 -4.33
C ALA A 125 -11.22 23.57 -4.92
N THR A 126 -12.42 24.12 -4.74
CA THR A 126 -12.73 25.53 -5.02
C THR A 126 -12.98 26.26 -3.71
N SER A 127 -13.03 27.59 -3.72
CA SER A 127 -13.36 28.38 -2.52
C SER A 127 -14.71 27.97 -1.91
N GLU A 128 -15.69 27.61 -2.74
CA GLU A 128 -17.01 27.15 -2.26
C GLU A 128 -16.91 25.80 -1.54
N GLN A 129 -16.13 24.87 -2.09
CA GLN A 129 -15.94 23.55 -1.47
C GLN A 129 -15.10 23.65 -0.20
N TRP A 130 -14.15 24.58 -0.14
CA TRP A 130 -13.43 24.88 1.10
C TRP A 130 -14.34 25.47 2.18
N VAL A 131 -15.27 26.36 1.83
CA VAL A 131 -16.29 26.83 2.79
C VAL A 131 -17.13 25.66 3.33
N SER A 132 -17.50 24.72 2.45
CA SER A 132 -18.24 23.51 2.85
C SER A 132 -17.40 22.63 3.78
N PHE A 133 -16.12 22.41 3.45
CA PHE A 133 -15.18 21.69 4.31
C PHE A 133 -15.03 22.35 5.69
N TRP A 134 -14.86 23.67 5.76
CA TRP A 134 -14.70 24.36 7.05
C TRP A 134 -15.99 24.37 7.86
N SER A 135 -17.14 24.38 7.20
CA SER A 135 -18.45 24.21 7.85
C SER A 135 -18.57 22.81 8.45
N TRP A 136 -18.20 21.77 7.70
CA TRP A 136 -18.08 20.40 8.20
C TRP A 136 -17.10 20.33 9.38
N ARG A 137 -15.90 20.92 9.28
CA ARG A 137 -14.92 20.89 10.36
C ARG A 137 -15.46 21.51 11.65
N ALA A 138 -16.27 22.55 11.56
CA ALA A 138 -16.89 23.21 12.70
C ALA A 138 -17.97 22.35 13.40
N THR A 139 -18.53 21.35 12.73
CA THR A 139 -19.46 20.38 13.34
C THR A 139 -18.75 19.19 13.97
N GLN A 140 -17.54 18.87 13.49
CA GLN A 140 -16.65 17.93 14.14
C GLN A 140 -16.14 18.55 15.45
N GLY A 141 -16.20 17.82 16.56
CA GLY A 141 -15.88 18.35 17.89
C GLY A 141 -14.44 18.84 18.07
N LEU A 142 -13.89 18.66 19.28
CA LEU A 142 -12.55 19.18 19.61
C LEU A 142 -11.44 18.65 18.69
N VAL A 143 -11.58 17.43 18.19
CA VAL A 143 -10.64 16.79 17.26
C VAL A 143 -11.41 16.27 16.06
N ALA A 144 -10.96 16.63 14.87
CA ALA A 144 -11.40 16.02 13.61
C ALA A 144 -10.25 15.19 13.02
N ALA A 145 -10.57 14.22 12.18
CA ALA A 145 -9.59 13.49 11.38
C ALA A 145 -9.95 13.60 9.90
N VAL A 146 -8.93 13.71 9.05
CA VAL A 146 -9.06 13.64 7.60
C VAL A 146 -8.04 12.65 7.06
N ALA A 147 -8.41 11.88 6.05
CA ALA A 147 -7.47 11.08 5.29
C ALA A 147 -6.85 11.92 4.17
N ILE A 148 -5.54 11.84 3.98
CA ILE A 148 -4.82 12.57 2.94
C ILE A 148 -4.04 11.59 2.08
N ASP A 149 -4.18 11.75 0.77
CA ASP A 149 -3.42 11.01 -0.23
C ASP A 149 -2.90 11.95 -1.32
N CYS A 150 -1.79 11.58 -1.95
CA CYS A 150 -1.05 12.43 -2.88
C CYS A 150 -0.61 11.66 -4.12
N GLU A 151 -0.91 12.21 -5.29
CA GLU A 151 -0.69 11.54 -6.56
C GLU A 151 0.18 12.36 -7.52
N GLY A 152 0.94 11.65 -8.35
CA GLY A 152 1.74 12.23 -9.42
C GLY A 152 2.90 13.11 -8.92
N PHE A 153 3.88 12.50 -8.25
CA PHE A 153 5.12 13.19 -7.89
C PHE A 153 5.97 13.46 -9.14
N PRO A 154 6.51 14.69 -9.32
CA PRO A 154 7.48 14.93 -10.38
C PRO A 154 8.78 14.16 -10.10
N PRO A 155 9.60 13.88 -11.15
CA PRO A 155 10.94 13.36 -10.97
C PRO A 155 11.74 14.20 -9.96
N GLN A 156 12.66 13.55 -9.24
CA GLN A 156 13.31 13.99 -7.99
C GLN A 156 13.92 15.42 -7.96
N ASP A 157 14.02 16.12 -9.09
CA ASP A 157 14.72 17.39 -9.25
C ASP A 157 13.80 18.64 -9.28
N LEU A 158 12.47 18.52 -9.25
CA LEU A 158 11.55 19.67 -9.51
C LEU A 158 10.66 20.11 -8.33
N GLY A 159 11.05 19.77 -7.10
CA GLY A 159 10.28 20.11 -5.91
C GLY A 159 9.21 19.06 -5.60
N LEU A 160 8.88 18.95 -4.32
CA LEU A 160 8.19 17.77 -3.79
C LEU A 160 6.66 17.85 -3.92
N THR A 161 6.06 18.94 -4.39
CA THR A 161 4.60 19.06 -4.38
C THR A 161 3.95 18.06 -5.36
N PRO A 162 2.95 17.26 -4.91
CA PRO A 162 2.25 16.32 -5.76
C PRO A 162 1.43 17.02 -6.85
N MET A 163 1.03 16.30 -7.89
CA MET A 163 0.13 16.80 -8.92
C MET A 163 -1.32 16.88 -8.47
N LEU A 164 -1.71 16.00 -7.55
CA LEU A 164 -3.06 15.93 -6.99
C LEU A 164 -2.96 15.62 -5.50
N ILE A 165 -3.77 16.31 -4.70
CA ILE A 165 -3.93 16.07 -3.26
C ILE A 165 -5.39 15.75 -3.03
N GLN A 166 -5.65 14.64 -2.34
CA GLN A 166 -6.98 14.21 -1.97
C GLN A 166 -7.13 14.33 -0.46
N VAL A 167 -8.15 15.04 -0.01
CA VAL A 167 -8.52 15.14 1.40
C VAL A 167 -9.90 14.51 1.57
N ALA A 168 -9.96 13.39 2.26
CA ALA A 168 -11.19 12.66 2.52
C ALA A 168 -11.70 12.90 3.94
N THR A 169 -13.00 13.16 4.04
CA THR A 169 -13.81 13.15 5.25
C THR A 169 -14.85 12.03 5.16
N ASP A 170 -15.79 11.97 6.10
CA ASP A 170 -16.97 11.09 6.01
C ASP A 170 -18.03 11.58 4.99
N GLU A 171 -18.00 12.87 4.62
CA GLU A 171 -18.99 13.50 3.73
C GLU A 171 -18.44 13.87 2.34
N MET A 172 -17.12 14.01 2.18
CA MET A 172 -16.53 14.43 0.90
C MET A 172 -15.09 14.00 0.69
N ILE A 173 -14.69 13.89 -0.58
CA ILE A 173 -13.30 13.84 -1.03
C ILE A 173 -13.03 15.13 -1.80
N LEU A 174 -12.20 15.99 -1.23
CA LEU A 174 -11.79 17.25 -1.82
C LEU A 174 -10.47 17.06 -2.58
N MET A 175 -10.50 17.34 -3.88
CA MET A 175 -9.39 17.15 -4.81
C MET A 175 -8.73 18.49 -5.14
N GLU A 176 -7.54 18.73 -4.61
CA GLU A 176 -6.74 19.91 -4.93
C GLU A 176 -5.68 19.62 -5.99
N LEU A 177 -5.67 20.45 -7.03
CA LEU A 177 -4.59 20.55 -7.99
C LEU A 177 -3.74 21.77 -7.64
N PRO A 178 -2.47 21.61 -7.21
CA PRO A 178 -1.62 22.74 -6.89
C PRO A 178 -1.48 23.71 -8.07
N GLY A 179 -1.35 25.00 -7.77
CA GLY A 179 -1.33 26.06 -8.78
C GLY A 179 -0.12 25.99 -9.74
N PRO A 180 -0.01 26.93 -10.71
CA PRO A 180 1.05 26.93 -11.73
C PRO A 180 2.50 26.89 -11.20
N GLN A 181 2.72 27.33 -9.96
CA GLN A 181 4.01 27.27 -9.26
C GLN A 181 4.05 26.17 -8.19
N ARG A 182 3.19 25.15 -8.31
CA ARG A 182 3.07 24.06 -7.33
C ARG A 182 2.76 24.55 -5.92
N GLN A 183 2.05 25.67 -5.83
CA GLN A 183 1.62 26.24 -4.55
C GLN A 183 0.29 25.63 -4.15
N LEU A 184 0.21 25.22 -2.88
CA LEU A 184 -1.02 24.80 -2.25
C LEU A 184 -1.94 26.00 -2.04
N SER A 185 -3.25 25.78 -2.09
CA SER A 185 -4.22 26.80 -1.76
C SER A 185 -4.04 27.26 -0.29
N PRO A 186 -4.41 28.51 0.05
CA PRO A 186 -4.38 28.98 1.44
C PRO A 186 -5.18 28.08 2.40
N ASP A 187 -6.30 27.53 1.93
CA ASP A 187 -7.12 26.62 2.71
C ASP A 187 -6.45 25.25 2.94
N MET A 188 -5.77 24.70 1.94
CA MET A 188 -4.95 23.50 2.13
C MET A 188 -3.81 23.75 3.10
N GLN A 189 -3.10 24.87 2.99
CA GLN A 189 -2.04 25.24 3.94
C GLN A 189 -2.59 25.40 5.36
N LYS A 190 -3.78 25.99 5.51
CA LYS A 190 -4.48 26.11 6.78
C LYS A 190 -4.84 24.73 7.34
N LEU A 191 -5.39 23.84 6.54
CA LEU A 191 -5.69 22.45 6.94
C LEU A 191 -4.43 21.74 7.44
N LEU A 192 -3.35 21.79 6.66
CA LEU A 192 -2.10 21.10 6.98
C LEU A 192 -1.46 21.62 8.27
N SER A 193 -1.57 22.93 8.54
CA SER A 193 -1.05 23.56 9.77
C SER A 193 -1.99 23.47 10.99
N ASP A 194 -3.26 23.11 10.81
CA ASP A 194 -4.25 23.06 11.90
C ASP A 194 -4.06 21.83 12.79
N ASN A 195 -3.44 22.00 13.95
CA ASN A 195 -3.20 20.92 14.92
C ASN A 195 -4.46 20.37 15.60
N SER A 196 -5.64 20.99 15.40
CA SER A 196 -6.91 20.41 15.84
C SER A 196 -7.46 19.35 14.87
N ILE A 197 -6.84 19.23 13.69
CA ILE A 197 -7.16 18.24 12.67
C ILE A 197 -6.01 17.22 12.63
N VAL A 198 -6.35 15.95 12.83
CA VAL A 198 -5.45 14.81 12.63
C VAL A 198 -5.42 14.47 11.13
N LYS A 199 -4.22 14.42 10.55
CA LYS A 199 -4.01 14.03 9.15
C LYS A 199 -3.58 12.57 9.13
N VAL A 200 -4.38 11.72 8.50
CA VAL A 200 -4.11 10.28 8.38
C VAL A 200 -3.66 10.00 6.96
N PHE A 201 -2.47 9.44 6.78
CA PHE A 201 -1.92 9.07 5.47
C PHE A 201 -2.04 7.55 5.26
N CYS A 202 -2.27 7.14 4.02
CA CYS A 202 -2.15 5.76 3.58
C CYS A 202 -0.68 5.44 3.21
N ASP A 203 -0.26 4.19 3.35
CA ASP A 203 1.02 3.64 2.90
C ASP A 203 2.31 4.22 3.54
N GLY A 204 2.24 4.78 4.75
CA GLY A 204 3.43 5.24 5.47
C GLY A 204 4.34 6.19 4.68
N THR A 205 3.81 6.83 3.64
CA THR A 205 4.56 7.53 2.60
C THR A 205 5.21 8.79 3.20
N LYS A 206 6.45 8.59 3.66
CA LYS A 206 7.33 9.70 4.04
C LYS A 206 7.47 10.72 2.91
N SER A 207 7.26 10.30 1.66
CA SER A 207 7.20 11.16 0.47
C SER A 207 6.09 12.19 0.57
N ASP A 208 4.86 11.77 0.88
CA ASP A 208 3.67 12.60 0.77
C ASP A 208 3.65 13.61 1.90
N ARG A 209 3.98 13.16 3.12
CA ARG A 209 4.16 14.07 4.26
C ARG A 209 5.22 15.13 3.97
N ARG A 210 6.39 14.70 3.45
CA ARG A 210 7.48 15.62 3.13
C ARG A 210 7.08 16.59 2.02
N ALA A 211 6.34 16.10 1.04
CA ALA A 211 5.83 16.88 -0.08
C ALA A 211 4.84 17.97 0.32
N LEU A 212 4.04 17.69 1.35
CA LEU A 212 3.12 18.65 1.95
C LEU A 212 3.77 19.52 3.04
N GLY A 213 5.10 19.40 3.24
CA GLY A 213 5.83 20.17 4.26
C GLY A 213 5.51 19.74 5.70
N LEU A 214 4.97 18.54 5.89
CA LEU A 214 4.69 17.96 7.20
C LEU A 214 5.90 17.20 7.76
N PRO A 215 5.97 17.01 9.09
CA PRO A 215 6.96 16.15 9.71
C PRO A 215 6.95 14.75 9.08
N THR A 216 8.12 14.20 8.81
CA THR A 216 8.25 12.83 8.31
C THR A 216 7.95 11.79 9.37
N ASP A 217 8.13 12.14 10.64
CA ASP A 217 7.83 11.30 11.79
C ASP A 217 6.36 11.45 12.18
N LEU A 218 5.78 10.36 12.70
CA LEU A 218 4.39 10.38 13.16
C LEU A 218 4.28 11.21 14.45
N SER A 219 3.16 11.89 14.58
CA SER A 219 2.84 12.75 15.73
C SER A 219 1.35 12.62 16.06
N PRO A 220 0.88 13.11 17.22
CA PRO A 220 -0.54 13.11 17.55
C PRO A 220 -1.45 13.74 16.47
N THR A 221 -0.92 14.64 15.63
CA THR A 221 -1.65 15.33 14.57
C THR A 221 -1.35 14.81 13.17
N VAL A 222 -0.37 13.91 13.02
CA VAL A 222 0.03 13.29 11.75
C VAL A 222 0.22 11.79 11.95
N GLN A 223 -0.74 11.02 11.45
CA GLN A 223 -0.85 9.58 11.65
C GLN A 223 -0.74 8.83 10.31
N CYS A 224 -0.60 7.52 10.43
CA CYS A 224 -0.43 6.58 9.33
C CYS A 224 -1.41 5.44 9.56
N ILE A 225 -2.21 5.09 8.56
CA ILE A 225 -3.29 4.10 8.73
C ILE A 225 -2.72 2.74 9.14
N GLU A 226 -1.54 2.35 8.65
CA GLU A 226 -0.84 1.13 9.03
C GLU A 226 -0.44 1.15 10.50
N ALA A 227 0.10 2.27 10.99
CA ALA A 227 0.48 2.38 12.40
C ALA A 227 -0.74 2.35 13.32
N LEU A 228 -1.87 2.92 12.90
CA LEU A 228 -3.14 2.84 13.62
C LEU A 228 -3.71 1.43 13.59
N ALA A 229 -3.62 0.74 12.44
CA ALA A 229 -4.05 -0.63 12.28
C ALA A 229 -3.21 -1.58 13.16
N ASP A 230 -1.88 -1.41 13.18
CA ASP A 230 -0.97 -2.20 14.02
C ASP A 230 -1.33 -2.04 15.52
N GLN A 231 -1.60 -0.80 15.97
CA GLN A 231 -2.01 -0.52 17.35
C GLN A 231 -3.39 -1.11 17.69
N THR A 232 -4.33 -1.05 16.75
CA THR A 232 -5.73 -1.43 16.99
C THR A 232 -5.94 -2.94 16.90
N PHE A 233 -5.29 -3.58 15.92
CA PHE A 233 -5.48 -4.98 15.59
C PHE A 233 -4.34 -5.88 16.06
N GLY A 234 -3.29 -5.31 16.68
CA GLY A 234 -2.19 -6.09 17.27
C GLY A 234 -1.31 -6.77 16.22
N VAL A 235 -1.22 -6.21 15.02
CA VAL A 235 -0.43 -6.75 13.92
C VAL A 235 1.04 -6.36 14.11
N SER A 236 1.70 -6.97 15.09
CA SER A 236 3.13 -6.79 15.29
C SER A 236 3.91 -7.44 14.14
N LYS A 237 4.68 -6.62 13.41
CA LYS A 237 5.71 -7.06 12.45
C LYS A 237 6.76 -7.97 13.10
#